data_AF-E0NZ45-F1
#
_entry.id   AF-E0NZ45-F1
#
_cell.length_a   1.000
_cell.length_b   1.000
_cell.length_c   1.000
_cell.angle_alpha   90.00
_cell.angle_beta   90.00
_cell.angle_gamma   90.00
#
_symmetry.space_group_name_H-M   'P 1'
#
loop_
_entity.id
_entity.type
_entity.pdbx_description
1 polymer ?
#
loop_
_entity_poly.entity_id
_entity_poly.type
_entity_poly.pdbx_seq_one_letter_code
_entity_poly.pdbx_strand_id
1 'polypeptide(L)'
;MKGMQVVLVAMLAVSIAALTQAGLEQGLLILVLFAFSSRAYFLVRDLSENEDREGYEKQMKIVQTFTVACALLSFYWPESMYFNAGLAICLLFHIMATQQAKKMAKNYID
;
A
#
# COMPACT_ATOMS: atom_id res chain seq x y z
N MET A 1 -2.33 12.29 -5.44
CA MET A 1 -1.74 12.59 -4.12
C MET A 1 -2.76 12.57 -2.98
N LYS A 2 -3.68 13.54 -2.83
CA LYS A 2 -4.64 13.62 -1.70
C LYS A 2 -5.43 12.33 -1.42
N GLY A 3 -5.94 11.67 -2.47
CA GLY A 3 -6.67 10.40 -2.31
C GLY A 3 -5.83 9.28 -1.70
N MET A 4 -4.53 9.20 -2.00
CA MET A 4 -3.64 8.19 -1.41
C MET A 4 -3.39 8.45 0.07
N GLN A 5 -3.35 9.72 0.50
CA GLN A 5 -3.22 10.06 1.93
C GLN A 5 -4.45 9.62 2.72
N VAL A 6 -5.65 9.81 2.18
CA VAL A 6 -6.90 9.34 2.80
C VAL A 6 -6.89 7.83 2.98
N VAL A 7 -6.46 7.09 1.95
CA VAL A 7 -6.37 5.63 2.01
C VAL A 7 -5.32 5.16 3.03
N LEU A 8 -4.18 5.85 3.15
CA LEU A 8 -3.19 5.56 4.19
C LEU A 8 -3.74 5.76 5.60
N VAL A 9 -4.43 6.87 5.84
CA VAL A 9 -5.06 7.16 7.15
C VAL A 9 -6.12 6.09 7.47
N ALA A 10 -6.92 5.68 6.48
CA ALA A 10 -7.88 4.60 6.66
C ALA A 10 -7.20 3.28 7.04
N MET A 11 -6.07 2.95 6.40
CA MET A 11 -5.34 1.71 6.70
C MET A 11 -4.71 1.73 8.09
N LEU A 12 -4.23 2.89 8.55
CA LEU A 12 -3.77 3.07 9.93
C LEU A 12 -4.91 2.91 10.94
N ALA A 13 -6.07 3.49 10.66
CA ALA A 13 -7.25 3.33 11.51
C ALA A 13 -7.69 1.86 11.61
N VAL A 14 -7.65 1.12 10.49
CA VAL A 14 -7.95 -0.31 10.46
C VAL A 14 -6.90 -1.12 11.22
N SER A 15 -5.61 -0.76 11.17
CA SER A 15 -4.58 -1.47 11.96
C SER A 15 -4.82 -1.30 13.47
N ILE A 16 -5.18 -0.09 13.91
CA ILE A 16 -5.50 0.20 15.31
C ILE A 16 -6.76 -0.57 15.74
N ALA A 17 -7.81 -0.57 14.91
CA ALA A 17 -9.03 -1.31 15.17
C ALA A 17 -8.80 -2.84 15.23
N ALA A 18 -7.93 -3.37 14.38
CA ALA A 18 -7.57 -4.78 14.38
C ALA A 18 -6.77 -5.16 15.63
N LEU A 19 -5.86 -4.30 16.08
CA LEU A 19 -5.09 -4.52 17.31
C LEU A 19 -5.99 -4.66 18.53
N THR A 20 -7.07 -3.88 18.60
CA THR A 20 -8.01 -3.89 19.73
C THR A 20 -9.06 -4.99 19.64
N GLN A 21 -9.48 -5.40 18.44
CA GLN A 21 -10.62 -6.30 18.26
C GLN A 21 -10.28 -7.69 17.74
N ALA A 22 -9.14 -7.87 17.08
CA ALA A 22 -8.79 -9.12 16.39
C ALA A 22 -7.45 -9.73 16.84
N GLY A 23 -6.74 -9.04 17.74
CA GLY A 23 -5.52 -9.51 18.36
C GLY A 23 -4.25 -8.91 17.76
N LEU A 24 -3.14 -9.15 18.46
CA LEU A 24 -1.83 -8.55 18.18
C LEU A 24 -1.32 -8.92 16.77
N GLU A 25 -1.48 -10.18 16.37
CA GLU A 25 -0.95 -10.69 15.10
C GLU A 25 -1.55 -9.96 13.90
N GLN A 26 -2.88 -9.82 13.86
CA GLN A 26 -3.57 -9.15 12.76
C GLN A 26 -3.30 -7.64 12.76
N GLY A 27 -3.27 -7.01 13.94
CA GLY A 27 -2.90 -5.60 14.07
C GLY A 27 -1.49 -5.32 13.54
N LEU A 28 -0.50 -6.15 13.92
CA LEU A 28 0.88 -6.03 13.43
C LEU A 28 0.97 -6.23 11.92
N LEU A 29 0.27 -7.21 11.39
CA LEU A 29 0.34 -7.53 9.97
C LEU A 29 -0.25 -6.40 9.09
N ILE A 30 -1.35 -5.79 9.53
CA ILE A 30 -1.93 -4.59 8.88
C ILE A 30 -1.01 -3.37 9.07
N LEU A 31 -0.32 -3.24 10.21
CA LEU A 31 0.67 -2.18 10.43
C LEU A 31 1.86 -2.29 9.47
N VAL A 32 2.30 -3.52 9.18
CA VAL A 32 3.34 -3.77 8.17
C VAL A 32 2.84 -3.39 6.78
N LEU A 33 1.61 -3.77 6.41
CA LEU A 33 0.99 -3.30 5.16
C LEU A 33 0.95 -1.77 5.06
N PHE A 34 0.65 -1.09 6.18
CA PHE A 34 0.66 0.37 6.27
C PHE A 34 2.06 0.96 6.02
N ALA A 35 3.10 0.38 6.62
CA ALA A 35 4.47 0.83 6.39
C ALA A 35 4.88 0.71 4.91
N PHE A 36 4.56 -0.41 4.26
CA PHE A 36 4.84 -0.62 2.83
C PHE A 36 4.05 0.33 1.92
N SER A 37 2.76 0.54 2.21
CA SER A 37 1.93 1.49 1.47
C SER A 37 2.46 2.92 1.63
N SER A 38 2.88 3.29 2.84
CA SER A 38 3.51 4.59 3.11
C SER A 38 4.79 4.77 2.30
N ARG A 39 5.64 3.73 2.23
CA ARG A 39 6.84 3.75 1.38
C ARG A 39 6.48 3.96 -0.10
N ALA A 40 5.48 3.25 -0.62
CA ALA A 40 5.01 3.45 -1.99
C ALA A 40 4.44 4.86 -2.23
N TYR A 41 3.78 5.47 -1.23
CA TYR A 41 3.37 6.88 -1.32
C TYR A 41 4.55 7.81 -1.51
N PHE A 42 5.58 7.66 -0.67
CA PHE A 42 6.79 8.49 -0.77
C PHE A 42 7.51 8.28 -2.09
N LEU A 43 7.63 7.04 -2.57
CA LEU A 43 8.22 6.76 -3.89
C LEU A 43 7.46 7.44 -5.03
N VAL A 44 6.13 7.41 -5.02
CA VAL A 44 5.31 8.08 -6.06
C VAL A 44 5.42 9.60 -5.96
N ARG A 45 5.51 10.16 -4.74
CA ARG A 45 5.73 11.59 -4.54
C ARG A 45 7.11 12.01 -5.01
N ASP A 46 8.15 11.30 -4.60
CA ASP A 46 9.53 11.65 -4.94
C ASP A 46 9.77 11.49 -6.45
N LEU A 47 9.14 10.50 -7.10
CA LEU A 47 9.10 10.40 -8.57
C LEU A 47 8.48 11.64 -9.23
N SER A 48 7.45 12.23 -8.60
CA SER A 48 6.83 13.46 -9.10
C SER A 48 7.69 14.71 -8.92
N GLU A 49 8.70 14.66 -8.04
CA GLU A 49 9.55 15.79 -7.67
C GLU A 49 10.95 15.72 -8.30
N ASN A 50 11.55 14.53 -8.44
CA ASN A 50 12.99 14.36 -8.74
C ASN A 50 13.30 13.45 -9.96
N GLU A 51 12.28 12.95 -10.68
CA GLU A 51 12.42 12.14 -11.91
C GLU A 51 13.30 10.86 -11.84
N ASP A 52 13.71 10.40 -10.65
CA ASP A 52 14.47 9.15 -10.46
C ASP A 52 13.59 7.90 -10.70
N ARG A 53 13.41 7.56 -11.99
CA ARG A 53 12.62 6.40 -12.44
C ARG A 53 13.26 5.07 -12.07
N GLU A 54 14.58 4.95 -12.20
CA GLU A 54 15.26 3.66 -12.00
C GLU A 54 15.25 3.27 -10.52
N GLY A 55 15.47 4.24 -9.63
CA GLY A 55 15.28 4.09 -8.19
C GLY A 55 13.83 3.76 -7.83
N TYR A 56 12.87 4.49 -8.42
CA TYR A 56 11.44 4.25 -8.22
C TYR A 56 11.03 2.82 -8.60
N GLU A 57 11.38 2.34 -9.80
CA GLU A 57 10.95 1.02 -10.29
C GLU A 57 11.47 -0.12 -9.42
N LYS A 58 12.75 -0.05 -9.03
CA LYS A 58 13.38 -1.04 -8.15
C LYS A 58 12.68 -1.10 -6.80
N GLN A 59 12.39 0.05 -6.21
CA GLN A 59 11.76 0.15 -4.90
C GLN A 59 10.28 -0.25 -4.95
N MET A 60 9.55 0.16 -6.00
CA MET A 60 8.14 -0.18 -6.19
C MET A 60 7.95 -1.69 -6.39
N LYS A 61 8.88 -2.38 -7.05
CA LYS A 61 8.86 -3.85 -7.20
C LYS A 61 8.92 -4.58 -5.85
N ILE A 62 9.68 -4.04 -4.90
CA ILE A 62 9.74 -4.58 -3.52
C ILE A 62 8.36 -4.44 -2.84
N VAL A 63 7.75 -3.26 -2.94
CA VAL A 63 6.42 -3.03 -2.35
C VAL A 63 5.38 -3.95 -2.98
N GLN A 64 5.36 -4.10 -4.30
CA GLN A 64 4.43 -5.00 -5.00
C GLN A 64 4.61 -6.46 -4.59
N THR A 65 5.85 -6.95 -4.52
CA THR A 65 6.15 -8.33 -4.12
C THR A 65 5.63 -8.60 -2.72
N PHE A 66 5.81 -7.64 -1.80
CA PHE A 66 5.32 -7.76 -0.43
C PHE A 66 3.79 -7.79 -0.37
N THR A 67 3.12 -6.91 -1.11
CA THR A 67 1.64 -6.89 -1.18
C THR A 67 1.07 -8.20 -1.72
N VAL A 68 1.72 -8.79 -2.72
CA VAL A 68 1.32 -10.12 -3.23
C VAL A 68 1.52 -11.19 -2.16
N ALA A 69 2.63 -11.17 -1.41
CA ALA A 69 2.85 -12.11 -0.31
C ALA A 69 1.77 -11.98 0.78
N CYS A 70 1.38 -10.75 1.14
CA CYS A 70 0.28 -10.52 2.07
C CYS A 70 -1.08 -10.98 1.52
N ALA A 71 -1.34 -10.79 0.23
CA ALA A 71 -2.56 -11.31 -0.40
C ALA A 71 -2.60 -12.84 -0.39
N LEU A 72 -1.45 -13.50 -0.51
CA LEU A 72 -1.37 -14.96 -0.35
C LEU A 72 -1.63 -15.40 1.09
N LEU A 73 -1.17 -14.63 2.08
CA LEU A 73 -1.43 -14.89 3.50
C LEU A 73 -2.92 -14.77 3.86
N SER A 74 -3.72 -14.04 3.09
CA SER A 74 -5.17 -13.93 3.33
C SER A 74 -5.93 -15.24 3.15
N PHE A 75 -5.42 -16.12 2.27
CA PHE A 75 -5.98 -17.47 2.13
C PHE A 75 -5.74 -18.34 3.36
N TYR A 76 -4.75 -18.01 4.21
CA TYR A 76 -4.50 -18.71 5.47
C TYR A 76 -5.46 -18.27 6.59
N TRP A 77 -5.96 -17.04 6.54
CA TRP A 77 -6.96 -16.50 7.48
C TRP A 77 -8.20 -15.94 6.77
N PRO A 78 -8.98 -16.79 6.08
CA PRO A 78 -10.12 -16.32 5.29
C PRO A 78 -11.22 -15.68 6.16
N GLU A 79 -11.36 -16.13 7.41
CA GLU A 79 -12.36 -15.62 8.36
C GLU A 79 -11.95 -14.29 9.04
N SER A 80 -10.73 -13.79 8.81
CA SER A 80 -10.30 -12.53 9.41
C SER A 80 -10.86 -11.33 8.65
N MET A 81 -11.98 -10.79 9.15
CA MET A 81 -12.61 -9.59 8.61
C MET A 81 -11.64 -8.40 8.53
N TYR A 82 -10.87 -8.13 9.59
CA TYR A 82 -9.97 -6.97 9.64
C TYR A 82 -8.76 -7.11 8.72
N PHE A 83 -8.19 -8.31 8.63
CA PHE A 83 -7.07 -8.55 7.72
C PHE A 83 -7.51 -8.42 6.27
N ASN A 84 -8.63 -9.02 5.90
CA ASN A 84 -9.21 -8.91 4.56
C ASN A 84 -9.55 -7.45 4.21
N ALA A 85 -10.11 -6.68 5.16
CA ALA A 85 -10.38 -5.26 4.96
C ALA A 85 -9.08 -4.45 4.78
N GLY A 86 -8.06 -4.68 5.61
CA GLY A 86 -6.76 -4.04 5.50
C GLY A 86 -6.07 -4.33 4.15
N LEU A 87 -6.16 -5.57 3.69
CA LEU A 87 -5.68 -6.00 2.37
C LEU A 87 -6.42 -5.31 1.23
N ALA A 88 -7.74 -5.24 1.29
CA ALA A 88 -8.53 -4.56 0.26
C ALA A 88 -8.14 -3.07 0.15
N ILE A 89 -7.96 -2.40 1.28
CA ILE A 89 -7.48 -1.01 1.34
C ILE A 89 -6.06 -0.89 0.74
N CYS A 90 -5.17 -1.84 1.06
CA CYS A 90 -3.82 -1.88 0.50
C CYS A 90 -3.81 -2.08 -1.02
N LEU A 91 -4.67 -2.95 -1.55
CA LEU A 91 -4.81 -3.16 -3.00
C LEU A 91 -5.34 -1.90 -3.69
N LEU A 92 -6.35 -1.23 -3.12
CA LEU A 92 -6.84 0.05 -3.62
C LEU A 92 -5.72 1.10 -3.65
N PHE A 93 -4.94 1.19 -2.57
CA PHE A 93 -3.79 2.08 -2.51
C PHE A 93 -2.79 1.78 -3.65
N HIS A 94 -2.48 0.51 -3.89
CA HIS A 94 -1.56 0.11 -4.95
C HIS A 94 -2.04 0.42 -6.35
N ILE A 95 -3.34 0.26 -6.61
CA ILE A 95 -3.96 0.67 -7.89
C ILE A 95 -3.78 2.18 -8.07
N MET A 96 -4.06 2.97 -7.05
CA MET A 96 -3.91 4.44 -7.10
C MET A 96 -2.44 4.86 -7.32
N ALA A 97 -1.50 4.21 -6.64
CA ALA A 97 -0.06 4.44 -6.80
C ALA A 97 0.39 4.16 -8.24
N THR A 98 -0.05 3.03 -8.80
CA THR A 98 0.28 2.61 -10.17
C THR A 98 -0.33 3.54 -11.21
N GLN A 99 -1.59 3.95 -11.02
CA GLN A 99 -2.24 4.91 -11.92
C GLN A 99 -1.55 6.27 -11.91
N GLN A 100 -1.13 6.76 -10.75
CA GLN A 100 -0.39 8.02 -10.66
C GLN A 100 0.97 7.93 -11.35
N ALA A 101 1.72 6.86 -11.12
CA ALA A 101 3.00 6.65 -11.80
C ALA A 101 2.85 6.56 -13.33
N LYS A 102 1.84 5.84 -13.84
CA LYS A 102 1.52 5.78 -15.27
C LYS A 102 1.15 7.15 -15.85
N LYS A 103 0.38 7.96 -15.12
CA LYS A 103 0.03 9.32 -15.56
C LYS A 103 1.27 10.20 -15.68
N MET A 104 2.18 10.12 -14.71
CA MET A 104 3.44 10.85 -14.75
C MET A 104 4.34 10.37 -15.90
N ALA A 105 4.31 9.07 -16.22
CA ALA A 105 5.08 8.54 -17.33
C ALA A 105 4.57 9.02 -18.70
N LYS A 106 3.25 9.17 -18.86
CA LYS A 106 2.62 9.64 -20.10
C LYS A 106 2.88 11.13 -20.38
N ASN A 107 2.86 11.98 -19.34
CA ASN A 107 3.14 13.41 -19.45
C ASN A 107 4.57 13.75 -19.92
N TYR A 108 5.45 12.76 -20.03
CA TYR A 108 6.83 12.91 -20.49
C TYR A 108 7.01 12.60 -21.99
N ILE A 109 6.00 11.98 -22.61
CA ILE A 109 6.03 11.55 -24.02
C ILE A 109 5.28 12.56 -24.91
N ASP A 110 4.39 13.37 -24.32
CA ASP A 110 3.71 14.51 -24.96
C ASP A 110 4.52 15.80 -24.71
#